data_AF-A0A964VTJ5-F1
#
_entry.id   AF-A0A964VTJ5-F1
#
_cell.length_a   1.000
_cell.length_b   1.000
_cell.length_c   1.000
_cell.angle_alpha   90.00
_cell.angle_beta   90.00
_cell.angle_gamma   90.00
#
_symmetry.space_group_name_H-M   'P 1'
#
loop_
_entity.id
_entity.type
_entity.pdbx_description
1 polymer ?
#
loop_
_entity_poly.entity_id
_entity_poly.type
_entity_poly.pdbx_seq_one_letter_code
_entity_poly.pdbx_strand_id
1 'polypeptide(L)'
;MFNIKLKEYKERQSEIELDLSQHATADKSFYLNAEMLLNLVKRAATVFESSEPATKKILNFLLQNCKLDGKKLSFELKTPFNKVLQATTSSNLLPLLDAFRTLDWERMRTEMSGLSFLE
;
A
#
# COMPACT_ATOMS: atom_id res chain seq x y z
N MET A 1 9.04 33.61 34.74
CA MET A 1 8.07 32.49 34.64
C MET A 1 7.31 32.50 33.32
N PHE A 2 6.68 33.60 32.91
CA PHE A 2 5.90 33.70 31.66
C PHE A 2 6.71 33.44 30.37
N ASN A 3 7.88 34.06 30.22
CA ASN A 3 8.72 33.90 29.02
C ASN A 3 9.28 32.48 28.83
N ILE A 4 9.46 31.72 29.92
CA ILE A 4 9.94 30.34 29.88
C ILE A 4 8.84 29.43 29.32
N LYS A 5 7.62 29.55 29.85
CA LYS A 5 6.44 28.84 29.34
C LYS A 5 6.14 29.19 27.89
N LEU A 6 6.25 30.46 27.51
CA LEU A 6 6.06 30.90 26.12
C LEU A 6 7.06 30.22 25.17
N LYS A 7 8.31 30.09 25.59
CA LYS A 7 9.36 29.41 24.80
C LYS A 7 9.07 27.92 24.65
N GLU A 8 8.73 27.23 25.74
CA GLU A 8 8.35 25.81 25.73
C GLU A 8 7.18 25.52 24.76
N TYR A 9 6.15 26.36 24.77
CA TYR A 9 5.00 26.19 23.87
C TYR A 9 5.35 26.43 22.40
N LYS A 10 6.22 27.40 22.10
CA LYS A 10 6.69 27.63 20.73
C LYS A 10 7.57 26.49 20.22
N GLU A 11 8.42 25.92 21.06
CA GLU A 11 9.23 24.74 20.71
C GLU A 11 8.32 23.54 20.38
N ARG A 12 7.33 23.24 21.24
CA ARG A 12 6.34 22.19 20.93
C ARG A 12 5.55 22.46 19.67
N GLN A 13 5.15 23.70 19.43
CA GLN A 13 4.43 24.03 18.20
C GLN A 13 5.29 23.75 16.96
N SER A 14 6.58 24.10 17.02
CA SER A 14 7.52 23.81 15.93
C SER A 14 7.76 22.31 15.74
N GLU A 15 7.82 21.52 16.82
CA GLU A 15 7.94 20.06 16.74
C GLU A 15 6.71 19.44 16.07
N ILE A 16 5.51 19.85 16.50
CA ILE A 16 4.26 19.36 15.93
C ILE A 16 4.16 19.72 14.44
N GLU A 17 4.51 20.95 14.05
CA GLU A 17 4.51 21.36 12.65
C GLU A 17 5.50 20.55 11.80
N LEU A 18 6.67 20.20 12.35
CA LEU A 18 7.63 19.33 11.69
C LEU A 18 7.05 17.92 11.46
N ASP A 19 6.49 17.31 12.50
CA ASP A 19 5.90 15.97 12.43
C ASP A 19 4.75 15.93 11.41
N LEU A 20 3.90 16.96 11.40
CA LEU A 20 2.77 17.07 10.48
C LEU A 20 3.25 17.18 9.03
N SER A 21 4.31 17.94 8.77
CA SER A 21 4.95 18.06 7.46
C SER A 21 5.56 16.72 6.99
N GLN A 22 6.24 16.01 7.89
CA GLN A 22 6.80 14.69 7.60
C GLN A 22 5.71 13.67 7.27
N HIS A 23 4.63 13.63 8.06
CA HIS A 23 3.50 12.75 7.80
C HIS A 23 2.78 13.09 6.49
N ALA A 24 2.55 14.36 6.18
CA ALA A 24 1.95 14.78 4.91
C ALA A 24 2.82 14.40 3.69
N THR A 25 4.13 14.49 3.84
CA THR A 25 5.08 14.06 2.79
C THR A 25 5.05 12.54 2.62
N ALA A 26 5.05 11.79 3.73
CA ALA A 26 4.93 10.34 3.70
C ALA A 26 3.62 9.88 3.06
N ASP A 27 2.50 10.54 3.36
CA ASP A 27 1.18 10.22 2.80
C ASP A 27 1.14 10.46 1.29
N LYS A 28 1.67 11.59 0.80
CA LYS A 28 1.82 11.83 -0.65
C LYS A 28 2.69 10.78 -1.33
N SER A 29 3.79 10.41 -0.70
CA SER A 29 4.68 9.36 -1.24
C SER A 29 4.00 7.99 -1.25
N PHE A 30 3.11 7.71 -0.29
CA PHE A 30 2.35 6.48 -0.23
C PHE A 30 1.38 6.35 -1.40
N TYR A 31 0.63 7.40 -1.74
CA TYR A 31 -0.28 7.37 -2.90
C TYR A 31 0.45 7.15 -4.22
N LEU A 32 1.57 7.85 -4.44
CA LEU A 32 2.41 7.67 -5.62
C LEU A 32 2.96 6.23 -5.71
N ASN A 33 3.44 5.70 -4.58
CA ASN A 33 3.97 4.34 -4.52
C ASN A 33 2.87 3.29 -4.68
N ALA A 34 1.66 3.54 -4.16
CA ALA A 34 0.51 2.64 -4.29
C ALA A 34 0.01 2.58 -5.73
N GLU A 35 -0.05 3.71 -6.45
CA GLU A 35 -0.39 3.74 -7.87
C GLU A 35 0.64 3.00 -8.72
N MET A 36 1.93 3.24 -8.48
CA MET A 36 3.02 2.53 -9.14
C MET A 36 2.96 1.02 -8.85
N LEU A 37 2.76 0.63 -7.60
CA LEU A 37 2.56 -0.77 -7.19
C LEU A 37 1.35 -1.39 -7.86
N LEU A 38 0.22 -0.69 -7.92
CA LEU A 38 -1.00 -1.21 -8.52
C LEU A 38 -0.84 -1.40 -10.03
N ASN A 39 -0.19 -0.46 -10.72
CA ASN A 39 0.14 -0.60 -12.14
C ASN A 39 1.13 -1.75 -12.39
N LEU A 40 2.08 -1.96 -11.49
CA LEU A 40 3.01 -3.09 -11.54
C LEU A 40 2.27 -4.42 -11.31
N VAL A 41 1.37 -4.49 -10.33
CA VAL A 41 0.54 -5.68 -10.03
C VAL A 41 -0.42 -6.00 -11.17
N LYS A 42 -1.05 -4.98 -11.78
CA LYS A 42 -1.91 -5.15 -12.97
C LYS A 42 -1.17 -5.80 -14.14
N ARG A 43 0.12 -5.51 -14.28
CA ARG A 43 0.99 -6.10 -15.30
C ARG A 43 1.82 -7.27 -14.77
N ALA A 44 1.62 -7.70 -13.52
CA ALA A 44 2.49 -8.69 -12.90
C ALA A 44 2.44 -10.03 -13.62
N ALA A 45 1.28 -10.47 -14.12
CA ALA A 45 1.18 -11.73 -14.86
C ALA A 45 2.00 -11.69 -16.16
N THR A 46 1.84 -10.65 -16.97
CA THR A 46 2.57 -10.49 -18.23
C THR A 46 4.06 -10.25 -18.00
N VAL A 47 4.41 -9.44 -16.99
CA VAL A 47 5.78 -9.18 -16.57
C VAL A 47 6.43 -10.43 -15.99
N PHE A 48 5.71 -11.30 -15.29
CA PHE A 48 6.27 -12.53 -14.70
C PHE A 48 6.51 -13.61 -15.75
N GLU A 49 5.66 -13.71 -16.77
CA GLU A 49 5.82 -14.65 -17.88
C GLU A 49 6.90 -14.22 -18.88
N SER A 50 7.07 -12.91 -19.10
CA SER A 50 7.92 -12.38 -20.19
C SER A 50 9.36 -12.04 -19.79
N SER A 51 9.82 -12.34 -18.57
CA SER A 51 11.03 -11.67 -18.04
C SER A 51 12.13 -12.56 -17.45
N GLU A 52 13.36 -12.11 -17.69
CA GLU A 52 14.62 -12.66 -17.18
C GLU A 52 14.75 -12.61 -15.64
N PRO A 53 15.71 -13.34 -15.02
CA PRO A 53 15.83 -13.51 -13.56
C PRO A 53 15.85 -12.21 -12.73
N ALA A 54 16.11 -11.05 -13.33
CA ALA A 54 16.07 -9.74 -12.69
C ALA A 54 14.66 -9.33 -12.19
N THR A 55 13.59 -9.93 -12.69
CA THR A 55 12.19 -9.58 -12.34
C THR A 55 11.62 -10.43 -11.20
N LYS A 56 12.37 -11.47 -10.77
CA LYS A 56 12.13 -12.15 -9.48
C LYS A 56 12.30 -11.22 -8.27
N LYS A 57 12.67 -9.94 -8.48
CA LYS A 57 12.68 -8.88 -7.46
C LYS A 57 11.32 -8.69 -6.78
N ILE A 58 10.19 -8.90 -7.45
CA ILE A 58 8.87 -8.85 -6.82
C ILE A 58 8.72 -9.93 -5.73
N LEU A 59 9.24 -11.13 -5.97
CA LEU A 59 9.23 -12.20 -4.96
C LEU A 59 10.13 -11.82 -3.79
N ASN A 60 11.28 -11.19 -4.02
CA ASN A 60 12.13 -10.68 -2.94
C ASN A 60 11.52 -9.50 -2.19
N PHE A 61 10.63 -8.73 -2.83
CA PHE A 61 9.89 -7.64 -2.22
C PHE A 61 8.74 -8.14 -1.32
N LEU A 62 8.07 -9.22 -1.75
CA LEU A 62 6.92 -9.79 -1.04
C LEU A 62 7.30 -10.83 0.01
N LEU A 63 8.25 -11.70 -0.34
CA LEU A 63 8.59 -12.90 0.43
C LEU A 63 9.87 -12.68 1.25
N GLN A 64 9.91 -13.28 2.43
CA GLN A 64 11.10 -13.49 3.25
C GLN A 64 11.33 -14.99 3.46
N ASN A 65 12.57 -15.38 3.75
CA ASN A 65 12.93 -16.76 4.07
C ASN A 65 12.50 -17.79 3.01
N CYS A 66 12.45 -17.39 1.74
CA CYS A 66 12.03 -18.27 0.65
C CYS A 66 13.05 -19.39 0.44
N LYS A 67 12.67 -20.62 0.81
CA LYS A 67 13.48 -21.83 0.68
C LYS A 67 12.70 -22.87 -0.13
N LEU A 68 13.37 -23.45 -1.11
CA LEU A 68 12.84 -24.57 -1.89
C LEU A 68 13.31 -25.87 -1.24
N ASP A 69 12.39 -26.57 -0.58
CA ASP A 69 12.64 -27.89 0.01
C ASP A 69 12.06 -28.97 -0.92
N GLY A 70 12.91 -29.49 -1.81
CA GLY A 70 12.51 -30.41 -2.88
C GLY A 70 11.48 -29.78 -3.82
N LYS A 71 10.22 -30.25 -3.74
CA LYS A 71 9.08 -29.71 -4.51
C LYS A 71 8.22 -28.71 -3.73
N LYS A 72 8.53 -28.46 -2.45
CA LYS A 72 7.73 -27.58 -1.58
C LYS A 72 8.44 -26.24 -1.41
N LEU A 73 7.76 -25.17 -1.81
CA LEU A 73 8.22 -23.81 -1.56
C LEU A 73 7.77 -23.39 -0.15
N SER A 74 8.72 -23.17 0.74
CA SER A 74 8.49 -22.59 2.07
C SER A 74 8.88 -21.13 2.06
N PHE A 75 7.96 -20.25 2.44
CA PHE A 75 8.19 -18.81 2.47
C PHE A 75 7.31 -18.16 3.52
N GLU A 76 7.72 -16.97 3.94
CA GLU A 76 6.94 -16.07 4.77
C GLU A 76 6.72 -14.76 4.03
N LEU A 77 5.66 -14.02 4.37
CA LEU A 77 5.43 -12.68 3.82
C LEU A 77 6.15 -11.61 4.65
N LYS A 78 6.78 -10.64 4.00
CA LYS A 78 7.35 -9.46 4.65
C LYS A 78 6.24 -8.57 5.23
N THR A 79 6.57 -7.81 6.27
CA THR A 79 5.73 -6.72 6.77
C THR A 79 5.79 -5.55 5.78
N PRO A 80 4.66 -4.93 5.38
CA PRO A 80 3.30 -5.05 5.96
C PRO A 80 2.40 -6.13 5.32
N PHE A 81 2.83 -6.82 4.27
CA PHE A 81 1.99 -7.77 3.52
C PHE A 81 1.43 -8.91 4.37
N ASN A 82 2.22 -9.41 5.33
CA ASN A 82 1.74 -10.40 6.30
C ASN A 82 0.56 -9.89 7.15
N LYS A 83 0.57 -8.63 7.55
CA LYS A 83 -0.49 -7.99 8.34
C LYS A 83 -1.73 -7.76 7.50
N VAL A 84 -1.56 -7.35 6.23
CA VAL A 84 -2.67 -7.26 5.28
C VAL A 84 -3.34 -8.63 5.10
N LEU A 85 -2.55 -9.71 4.97
CA LEU A 85 -3.10 -11.06 4.89
C LEU A 85 -3.85 -11.45 6.18
N GLN A 86 -3.29 -11.19 7.36
CA GLN A 86 -3.95 -11.45 8.65
C GLN A 86 -5.23 -10.62 8.82
N ALA A 87 -5.25 -9.40 8.28
CA ALA A 87 -6.41 -8.52 8.35
C ALA A 87 -7.61 -9.08 7.56
N THR A 88 -7.38 -9.92 6.54
CA THR A 88 -8.47 -10.64 5.84
C THR A 88 -9.21 -11.64 6.74
N THR A 89 -8.54 -12.17 7.76
CA THR A 89 -9.14 -13.05 8.78
C THR A 89 -9.90 -12.26 9.85
N SER A 90 -9.64 -10.97 9.97
CA SER A 90 -10.33 -10.12 10.94
C SER A 90 -11.74 -9.79 10.46
N SER A 91 -12.74 -10.05 11.31
CA SER A 91 -14.16 -9.82 11.00
C SER A 91 -14.47 -8.38 10.59
N ASN A 92 -13.64 -7.43 11.01
CA ASN A 92 -13.87 -6.00 10.80
C ASN A 92 -13.69 -5.58 9.34
N LEU A 93 -12.86 -6.29 8.57
CA LEU A 93 -12.63 -6.00 7.15
C LEU A 93 -13.47 -6.89 6.23
N LEU A 94 -14.16 -7.91 6.76
CA LEU A 94 -15.01 -8.77 5.95
C LEU A 94 -16.11 -8.00 5.22
N PRO A 95 -16.84 -7.04 5.84
CA PRO A 95 -17.86 -6.27 5.13
C PRO A 95 -17.28 -5.41 4.00
N LEU A 96 -16.10 -4.82 4.22
CA LEU A 96 -15.41 -4.04 3.20
C LEU A 96 -14.92 -4.93 2.06
N LEU A 97 -14.34 -6.08 2.39
CA LEU A 97 -13.89 -7.06 1.40
C LEU A 97 -15.05 -7.63 0.58
N ASP A 98 -16.19 -7.90 1.23
CA ASP A 98 -17.39 -8.40 0.57
C ASP A 98 -17.97 -7.33 -0.35
N ALA A 99 -18.07 -6.08 0.11
CA ALA A 99 -18.43 -4.95 -0.74
C ALA A 99 -17.48 -4.85 -1.94
N PHE A 100 -16.16 -4.94 -1.75
CA PHE A 100 -15.21 -4.96 -2.86
C PHE A 100 -15.37 -6.17 -3.80
N ARG A 101 -15.89 -7.31 -3.34
CA ARG A 101 -16.10 -8.50 -4.19
C ARG A 101 -17.42 -8.48 -4.94
N THR A 102 -18.44 -7.86 -4.36
CA THR A 102 -19.81 -7.82 -4.89
C THR A 102 -20.12 -6.53 -5.64
N LEU A 103 -19.29 -5.50 -5.51
CA LEU A 103 -19.43 -4.26 -6.28
C LEU A 103 -19.32 -4.56 -7.77
N ASP A 104 -20.23 -4.00 -8.55
CA ASP A 104 -20.21 -4.08 -10.01
C ASP A 104 -19.14 -3.12 -10.56
N TRP A 105 -17.92 -3.66 -10.62
CA TRP A 105 -16.74 -2.94 -11.09
C TRP A 105 -16.85 -2.47 -12.53
N GLU A 106 -17.59 -3.18 -13.38
CA GLU A 106 -17.76 -2.80 -14.78
C GLU A 106 -18.71 -1.61 -14.91
N ARG A 107 -19.80 -1.60 -14.14
CA ARG A 107 -20.67 -0.43 -14.04
C ARG A 107 -19.91 0.80 -13.52
N MET A 108 -19.17 0.67 -12.41
CA MET A 108 -18.39 1.77 -11.84
C MET A 108 -17.30 2.28 -12.79
N ARG A 109 -16.62 1.39 -13.51
CA ARG A 109 -15.64 1.76 -14.52
C ARG A 109 -16.29 2.55 -15.65
N THR A 110 -17.47 2.13 -16.10
CA THR A 110 -18.23 2.79 -17.18
C THR A 110 -18.65 4.20 -16.74
N GLU A 111 -19.21 4.34 -15.53
CA GLU A 111 -19.59 5.63 -14.94
C GLU A 111 -18.39 6.58 -14.80
N MET A 112 -17.25 6.09 -14.29
CA MET A 112 -16.02 6.87 -14.14
C MET A 112 -15.40 7.29 -15.48
N SER A 113 -15.48 6.43 -16.51
CA SER A 113 -15.00 6.75 -17.86
C SER A 113 -15.92 7.71 -18.60
N GLY A 114 -17.23 7.72 -18.31
CA GLY A 114 -18.18 8.69 -18.87
C GLY A 114 -18.01 10.09 -18.29
N LEU A 115 -17.53 10.20 -17.04
CA LEU A 115 -17.28 11.47 -16.37
C LEU A 115 -16.06 12.22 -16.95
N SER A 116 -15.07 11.53 -17.54
CA SER A 116 -13.93 12.17 -18.20
C SER A 116 -14.22 12.71 -19.61
N PHE A 117 -15.45 12.56 -20.11
CA PHE A 117 -15.90 13.10 -21.40
C PHE A 117 -16.78 14.36 -21.28
N LEU A 118 -16.95 14.90 -20.07
CA LEU A 118 -17.77 16.09 -19.78
C LEU A 118 -16.94 17.34 -19.39
N GLU A 119 -15.63 17.33 -19.63
CA GLU A 119 -14.75 18.51 -19.62
C GLU A 119 -14.21 18.79 -21.03
#